data_AF-A0ABD5Q206-F1
#
_entry.id   AF-A0ABD5Q206-F1
#
_cell.length_a   1.000
_cell.length_b   1.000
_cell.length_c   1.000
_cell.angle_alpha   90.00
_cell.angle_beta   90.00
_cell.angle_gamma   90.00
#
_symmetry.space_group_name_H-M   'P 1'
#
loop_
_entity.id
_entity.type
_entity.pdbx_description
1 polymer ?
#
loop_
_entity_poly.entity_id
_entity_poly.type
_entity_poly.pdbx_seq_one_letter_code
_entity_poly.pdbx_strand_id
1 'polypeptide(L)' 'MPVGGYDPDDLDEKLSDLLDETGRDPSNWLTAEEIAAWENGESLVDLLDEEDIRELLQAERDRDAAS' A
#
# COMPACT_ATOMS: atom_id res chain seq x y z
N MET A 1 -7.68 9.83 -3.25
CA MET A 1 -9.17 9.78 -3.12
C MET A 1 -9.52 9.12 -1.78
N PRO A 2 -10.69 9.37 -1.14
CA PRO A 2 -11.02 8.69 0.12
C PRO A 2 -11.43 7.23 -0.14
N VAL A 3 -10.56 6.29 0.23
CA VAL A 3 -10.91 4.87 0.28
C VAL A 3 -11.85 4.68 1.47
N GLY A 4 -13.11 4.38 1.21
CA GLY A 4 -14.16 4.38 2.24
C GLY A 4 -13.86 3.40 3.38
N GLY A 5 -13.45 3.93 4.54
CA GLY A 5 -13.20 3.15 5.76
C GLY A 5 -11.84 3.39 6.43
N TYR A 6 -10.89 4.04 5.75
CA TYR A 6 -9.58 4.39 6.30
C TYR A 6 -9.32 5.89 6.16
N ASP A 7 -8.72 6.51 7.18
CA ASP A 7 -8.13 7.84 7.06
C ASP A 7 -6.86 7.75 6.18
N PRO A 8 -6.54 8.82 5.42
CA PRO A 8 -5.39 8.79 4.51
C PRO A 8 -4.06 8.52 5.24
N ASP A 9 -3.85 9.08 6.43
CA ASP A 9 -2.65 8.80 7.24
C ASP A 9 -2.57 7.33 7.70
N ASP A 10 -3.67 6.78 8.23
CA ASP A 10 -3.69 5.39 8.75
C ASP A 10 -3.54 4.37 7.61
N LEU A 11 -4.12 4.68 6.45
CA LEU A 11 -3.98 3.88 5.24
C LEU A 11 -2.54 3.87 4.71
N ASP A 12 -1.86 5.02 4.74
CA ASP A 12 -0.47 5.14 4.33
C ASP A 12 0.46 4.29 5.20
N GLU A 13 0.35 4.44 6.52
CA GLU A 13 1.13 3.66 7.49
C GLU A 13 0.89 2.16 7.29
N LYS A 14 -0.38 1.76 7.10
CA LYS A 14 -0.73 0.35 6.89
C LYS A 14 -0.20 -0.21 5.56
N LEU A 15 -0.27 0.55 4.46
CA LEU A 15 0.27 0.11 3.18
C LEU A 15 1.79 -0.02 3.21
N SER A 16 2.46 0.90 3.91
CA SER A 16 3.90 0.87 4.12
C SER A 16 4.33 -0.36 4.92
N ASP A 17 3.64 -0.63 6.03
CA ASP A 17 3.86 -1.81 6.86
C ASP A 17 3.61 -3.11 6.07
N LEU A 18 2.57 -3.14 5.23
CA LEU A 18 2.30 -4.28 4.36
C LEU A 18 3.38 -4.55 3.33
N LEU A 19 3.91 -3.50 2.68
CA LEU A 19 5.00 -3.65 1.72
C LEU A 19 6.26 -4.18 2.40
N ASP A 20 6.59 -3.65 3.59
CA ASP A 20 7.76 -4.05 4.38
C ASP A 20 7.61 -5.47 4.97
N GLU A 21 6.51 -5.75 5.68
CA GLU A 21 6.27 -7.01 6.39
C GLU A 21 6.06 -8.19 5.43
N THR A 22 5.42 -7.95 4.28
CA THR A 22 5.21 -9.01 3.28
C THR A 22 6.49 -9.26 2.47
N GLY A 23 7.53 -8.42 2.61
CA GLY A 23 8.71 -8.44 1.75
C GLY A 23 8.34 -8.30 0.27
N ARG A 24 7.25 -7.59 -0.01
CA ARG A 24 6.75 -7.41 -1.37
C ARG A 24 7.62 -6.37 -2.05
N ASP A 25 8.20 -6.75 -3.18
CA ASP A 25 8.91 -5.80 -4.03
C ASP A 25 7.94 -4.65 -4.41
N PRO A 26 8.21 -3.40 -4.00
CA PRO A 26 7.36 -2.26 -4.30
C PRO A 26 7.23 -2.06 -5.81
N SER A 27 8.20 -2.52 -6.59
CA SER A 27 8.17 -2.51 -8.06
C SER A 27 7.07 -3.37 -8.71
N ASN A 28 6.35 -4.22 -7.95
CA ASN A 28 5.15 -4.89 -8.46
C ASN A 28 3.91 -3.99 -8.47
N TRP A 29 3.91 -2.94 -7.66
CA TRP A 29 2.76 -2.06 -7.43
C TRP A 29 3.05 -0.63 -7.88
N LEU A 30 4.30 -0.21 -7.73
CA LEU A 30 4.79 1.13 -8.03
C LEU A 30 5.74 1.08 -9.23
N THR A 31 5.65 2.08 -10.09
CA THR A 31 6.66 2.34 -11.11
C THR A 31 7.93 2.92 -10.48
N ALA A 32 9.03 2.94 -11.24
CA ALA A 32 10.30 3.48 -10.75
C ALA A 32 10.22 4.96 -10.32
N GLU A 33 9.34 5.76 -10.91
CA GLU A 33 9.11 7.15 -10.52
C GLU A 33 8.37 7.24 -9.18
N GLU A 34 7.36 6.40 -8.97
CA GLU A 34 6.57 6.36 -7.73
C GLU A 34 7.38 5.78 -6.57
N ILE A 35 8.25 4.80 -6.82
CA ILE A 35 9.21 4.33 -5.81
C ILE A 35 10.11 5.47 -5.34
N ALA A 36 10.64 6.27 -6.28
CA ALA A 36 11.49 7.40 -5.91
C ALA A 36 10.72 8.47 -5.13
N ALA A 37 9.42 8.65 -5.41
CA ALA A 37 8.54 9.53 -4.66
C ALA A 37 8.26 8.98 -3.25
N TRP A 38 7.99 7.68 -3.12
CA TRP A 38 7.82 6.99 -1.84
C TRP A 38 9.09 7.11 -0.97
N GLU A 39 10.28 6.90 -1.56
CA GLU A 39 11.56 7.11 -0.87
C GLU A 39 11.78 8.59 -0.46
N ASN A 40 11.08 9.53 -1.09
CA ASN A 40 11.08 10.95 -0.72
C ASN A 40 10.09 11.27 0.42
N GLY A 41 9.31 10.29 0.86
CA GLY A 41 8.26 10.46 1.86
C GLY A 41 6.90 10.84 1.28
N GLU A 42 6.67 10.59 0.00
CA GLU A 42 5.32 10.69 -0.59
C GLU A 42 4.46 9.50 -0.14
N SER A 43 3.19 9.77 0.14
CA SER A 43 2.28 8.76 0.66
C SER A 43 1.91 7.74 -0.42
N LEU A 44 1.97 6.46 -0.08
CA LEU A 44 1.53 5.34 -0.91
C LEU A 44 0.07 5.47 -1.33
N VAL A 45 -0.76 6.16 -0.55
CA VAL A 45 -2.17 6.42 -0.88
C VAL A 45 -2.36 7.41 -2.02
N ASP A 46 -1.36 8.25 -2.27
CA ASP A 46 -1.32 9.21 -3.39
C ASP A 46 -0.65 8.59 -4.62
N LEU A 47 0.31 7.67 -4.37
CA LEU A 47 1.03 6.93 -5.42
C LEU A 47 0.23 5.75 -5.98
N LEU A 48 -0.39 4.95 -5.11
CA LEU A 48 -1.15 3.77 -5.52
C LEU A 48 -2.57 4.14 -5.91
N ASP A 49 -3.05 3.49 -6.97
CA ASP A 49 -4.44 3.57 -7.37
C ASP A 49 -5.35 2.82 -6.39
N GLU A 50 -6.65 3.17 -6.41
CA GLU A 50 -7.64 2.54 -5.54
C GLU A 50 -7.70 1.01 -5.72
N GLU A 51 -7.52 0.51 -6.94
CA GLU A 51 -7.51 -0.93 -7.23
C GLU A 51 -6.31 -1.62 -6.58
N ASP A 52 -5.12 -1.04 -6.69
CA ASP A 52 -3.89 -1.58 -6.10
C ASP A 52 -3.98 -1.62 -4.58
N ILE A 53 -4.46 -0.54 -3.95
CA ILE A 53 -4.71 -0.48 -2.50
C ILE A 53 -5.66 -1.59 -2.06
N ARG A 54 -6.76 -1.80 -2.80
CA ARG A 54 -7.73 -2.84 -2.47
C ARG A 54 -7.13 -4.24 -2.59
N GLU A 55 -6.35 -4.51 -3.63
CA GLU A 55 -5.67 -5.79 -3.81
C GLU A 55 -4.64 -6.05 -2.70
N LEU A 56 -3.90 -5.02 -2.28
CA LEU A 56 -2.92 -5.09 -1.18
C LEU A 56 -3.60 -5.44 0.15
N LEU A 57 -4.67 -4.73 0.50
CA LEU A 57 -5.48 -4.97 1.70
C LEU A 57 -6.21 -6.33 1.66
N GLN A 58 -6.68 -6.74 0.49
CA GLN A 58 -7.33 -8.03 0.30
C GLN A 58 -6.32 -9.17 0.57
N ALA A 59 -5.11 -9.07 0.02
CA ALA A 59 -4.08 -10.07 0.21
C ALA A 59 -3.60 -10.20 1.67
N GLU A 60 -3.52 -9.10 2.42
CA GLU A 60 -3.33 -9.12 3.87
C GLU A 60 -4.45 -9.93 4.54
N ARG A 61 -5.71 -9.56 4.26
CA ARG A 61 -6.87 -10.16 4.94
C ARG A 61 -6.95 -11.67 4.69
N ASP A 62 -6.62 -12.11 3.47
CA ASP A 62 -6.53 -13.52 3.11
C ASP A 62 -5.37 -14.24 3.83
N ARG A 63 -4.27 -13.55 4.16
CA ARG A 63 -3.15 -14.09 4.95
C ARG A 63 -3.48 -14.19 6.45
N ASP A 64 -4.09 -13.15 7.01
CA ASP A 64 -4.49 -13.10 8.42
C ASP A 64 -5.56 -14.17 8.72
N ALA A 65 -6.52 -14.35 7.80
CA ALA A 65 -7.53 -15.41 7.88
C ALA A 65 -6.94 -16.84 7.76
N ALA A 66 -5.71 -16.99 7.27
CA ALA A 66 -5.03 -18.27 7.10
C ALA A 66 -4.07 -18.61 8.26
N SER A 67 -3.93 -17.73 9.27
CA SER A 67 -3.00 -17.88 10.39
C SER A 67 -3.65 -18.43 11.67
#